data_AF-A0A2G9ZLA9-F1
#
_entry.id   AF-A0A2G9ZLA9-F1
#
_cell.length_a   1.000
_cell.length_b   1.000
_cell.length_c   1.000
_cell.angle_alpha   90.00
_cell.angle_beta   90.00
_cell.angle_gamma   90.00
#
_symmetry.space_group_name_H-M   'P 1'
#
loop_
_entity.id
_entity.type
_entity.pdbx_description
1 polymer ?
#
loop_
_entity_poly.entity_id
_entity_poly.type
_entity_poly.pdbx_seq_one_letter_code
_entity_poly.pdbx_strand_id
1 'polypeptide(L)'
;LDEKMARIEQKQNDWLEPMKEWIKVATTLVKIARDSNLLEKRVAAKEIFGSNLRLAAREARGNPILPYEAARCAAELVGKKSESLILVGGVGFEPTKA
;
A
#
# COMPACT_ATOMS: atom_id res chain seq x y z
N LEU A 1 -11.30 -12.66 -19.54
CA LEU A 1 -11.71 -11.90 -18.33
C LEU A 1 -11.87 -12.85 -17.15
N ASP A 2 -12.44 -14.03 -17.38
CA ASP A 2 -12.71 -15.04 -16.35
C ASP A 2 -11.44 -15.60 -15.67
N GLU A 3 -10.35 -15.86 -16.41
CA GLU A 3 -9.07 -16.26 -15.79
C GLU A 3 -8.48 -15.20 -14.85
N LYS A 4 -8.71 -13.91 -15.14
CA LYS A 4 -8.25 -12.82 -14.26
C LYS A 4 -9.12 -12.71 -13.01
N MET A 5 -10.43 -12.95 -13.13
CA MET A 5 -11.35 -12.99 -11.99
C MET A 5 -11.07 -14.19 -11.08
N ALA A 6 -10.86 -15.38 -11.64
CA ALA A 6 -10.50 -16.58 -10.89
C ALA A 6 -9.18 -16.42 -10.11
N ARG A 7 -8.17 -15.75 -10.69
CA ARG A 7 -6.92 -15.41 -9.98
C ARG A 7 -7.13 -14.41 -8.84
N ILE A 8 -8.05 -13.46 -8.98
CA ILE A 8 -8.35 -12.47 -7.93
C ILE A 8 -9.11 -13.12 -6.79
N GLU A 9 -10.10 -13.96 -7.09
CA GLU A 9 -10.84 -14.75 -6.09
C GLU A 9 -9.92 -15.70 -5.34
N GLN A 10 -9.03 -16.39 -6.05
CA GLN A 10 -8.06 -17.30 -5.43
C GLN A 10 -7.11 -16.56 -4.47
N LYS A 11 -6.67 -15.35 -4.83
CA LYS A 11 -5.74 -14.55 -4.02
C LYS A 11 -6.43 -13.63 -3.02
N GLN A 12 -7.77 -13.62 -2.96
CA GLN A 12 -8.52 -12.71 -2.10
C GLN A 12 -8.18 -12.90 -0.63
N ASN A 13 -7.80 -14.11 -0.23
CA ASN A 13 -7.48 -14.48 1.14
C ASN A 13 -5.98 -14.61 1.42
N ASP A 14 -5.12 -14.47 0.41
CA ASP A 14 -3.67 -14.65 0.55
C ASP A 14 -3.05 -13.63 1.53
N TRP A 15 -3.70 -12.49 1.79
CA TRP A 15 -3.23 -11.50 2.76
C TRP A 15 -3.58 -11.87 4.21
N LEU A 16 -4.54 -12.79 4.45
CA LEU A 16 -4.96 -13.18 5.80
C LEU A 16 -3.87 -13.94 6.55
N GLU A 17 -3.13 -14.81 5.87
CA GLU A 17 -2.02 -15.56 6.47
C GLU A 17 -0.89 -14.64 6.95
N PRO A 18 -0.32 -13.75 6.10
CA PRO A 18 0.62 -12.72 6.53
C PRO A 18 0.08 -11.86 7.66
N MET A 19 -1.20 -11.48 7.62
CA MET A 19 -1.79 -10.63 8.66
C MET A 19 -1.91 -11.34 10.01
N LYS A 20 -2.22 -12.64 10.02
CA LYS A 20 -2.22 -13.44 11.26
C LYS A 20 -0.83 -13.52 11.88
N GLU A 21 0.21 -13.72 11.08
CA GLU A 21 1.59 -13.74 11.56
C GLU A 21 2.00 -12.35 12.10
N TRP A 22 1.63 -11.27 11.40
CA TRP A 22 1.83 -9.91 11.88
C TRP A 22 1.17 -9.63 13.24
N ILE A 23 -0.05 -10.11 13.48
CA ILE A 23 -0.72 -9.96 14.77
C ILE A 23 0.06 -10.67 15.87
N LYS A 24 0.58 -11.89 15.61
CA LYS A 24 1.40 -12.61 16.59
C LYS A 24 2.65 -11.80 16.96
N VAL A 25 3.38 -11.29 15.97
CA VAL A 25 4.56 -10.43 16.17
C VAL A 25 4.20 -9.13 16.92
N ALA A 26 3.06 -8.51 16.59
CA ALA A 26 2.56 -7.32 17.29
C ALA A 26 2.25 -7.57 18.77
N THR A 27 1.73 -8.75 19.12
CA THR A 27 1.47 -9.08 20.53
C THR A 27 2.74 -9.34 21.34
N THR A 28 3.82 -9.84 20.72
CA THR A 28 5.11 -10.05 21.39
C THR A 28 5.92 -8.75 21.51
N LEU A 29 5.68 -7.78 20.63
CA LEU A 29 6.35 -6.48 20.64
C LEU A 29 6.24 -5.71 21.96
N VAL A 30 5.11 -5.79 22.66
CA VAL A 30 4.95 -5.14 23.98
C VAL A 30 5.91 -5.74 25.02
N LYS A 31 6.12 -7.06 24.96
CA LYS A 31 7.07 -7.76 25.84
C LYS A 31 8.51 -7.43 25.47
N ILE A 32 8.82 -7.42 24.16
CA ILE A 32 10.14 -7.04 23.64
C ILE A 32 10.48 -5.60 24.06
N ALA A 33 9.57 -4.65 23.91
CA ALA A 33 9.80 -3.27 24.29
C ALA A 33 10.15 -3.09 25.78
N ARG A 34 9.53 -3.88 26.66
CA ARG A 34 9.71 -3.81 28.12
C ARG A 34 10.94 -4.59 28.60
N ASP A 35 11.05 -5.86 28.23
CA ASP A 35 11.87 -6.83 28.96
C ASP A 35 13.06 -7.40 28.16
N SER A 36 13.15 -7.15 26.85
CA SER A 36 14.18 -7.80 26.01
C SER A 36 15.53 -7.09 25.99
N ASN A 37 16.55 -7.82 25.52
CA ASN A 37 17.87 -7.26 25.21
C ASN A 37 17.82 -6.25 24.05
N LEU A 38 18.89 -5.46 23.92
CA LEU A 38 19.00 -4.37 22.93
C LEU A 38 18.98 -4.88 21.47
N LEU A 39 19.38 -6.14 21.24
CA LEU A 39 19.38 -6.75 19.91
C LEU A 39 17.97 -7.10 19.46
N GLU A 40 17.16 -7.68 20.34
CA GLU A 40 15.77 -8.04 20.06
C GLU A 40 14.92 -6.80 19.78
N LYS A 41 15.13 -5.71 20.52
CA LYS A 41 14.49 -4.42 20.22
C LYS A 41 14.86 -3.89 18.84
N ARG A 42 16.11 -4.09 18.42
CA ARG A 42 16.63 -3.61 17.13
C ARG A 42 16.11 -4.45 15.94
N VAL A 43 16.00 -5.76 16.11
CA VAL A 43 15.38 -6.66 15.12
C VAL A 43 13.89 -6.35 14.98
N ALA A 44 13.17 -6.23 16.10
CA ALA A 44 11.74 -5.94 16.10
C ALA A 44 11.43 -4.57 15.49
N ALA A 45 12.27 -3.56 15.77
CA ALA A 45 12.20 -2.27 15.11
C ALA A 45 12.34 -2.39 13.59
N LYS A 46 13.33 -3.14 13.09
CA LYS A 46 13.56 -3.34 11.65
C LYS A 46 12.34 -3.96 10.96
N GLU A 47 11.67 -4.92 11.60
CA GLU A 47 10.46 -5.53 11.03
C GLU A 47 9.30 -4.53 10.95
N ILE A 48 9.06 -3.73 11.99
CA ILE A 48 8.02 -2.66 11.99
C ILE A 48 8.30 -1.60 10.92
N PHE A 49 9.57 -1.22 10.75
CA PHE A 49 9.97 -0.10 9.90
C PHE A 49 9.90 -0.37 8.38
N GLY A 50 9.51 -1.57 7.94
CA GLY A 50 9.09 -1.80 6.55
C GLY A 50 7.85 -0.99 6.11
N SER A 51 7.18 -0.31 7.04
CA SER A 51 5.89 0.37 6.84
C SER A 51 5.99 1.86 6.51
N ASN A 52 7.14 2.37 6.05
CA ASN A 52 7.41 3.82 5.92
C ASN A 52 7.20 4.62 7.22
N LEU A 53 7.28 3.95 8.37
CA LEU A 53 7.26 4.56 9.69
C LEU A 53 8.66 5.12 9.99
N ARG A 54 8.74 6.33 10.53
CA ARG A 54 9.95 6.98 11.02
C ARG A 54 9.69 7.54 12.42
N LEU A 55 10.69 7.47 13.29
CA LEU A 55 10.64 8.16 14.58
C LEU A 55 11.05 9.62 14.40
N ALA A 56 10.17 10.54 14.78
CA ALA A 56 10.44 11.98 14.76
C ALA A 56 9.83 12.64 16.00
N ALA A 57 10.60 13.47 16.70
CA ALA A 57 10.18 14.11 17.95
C ALA A 57 9.68 13.13 19.04
N ARG A 58 10.30 11.94 19.13
CA ARG A 58 9.88 10.84 20.04
C ARG A 58 8.49 10.26 19.74
N GLU A 59 7.94 10.55 18.57
CA GLU A 59 6.68 10.00 18.09
C GLU A 59 6.91 9.15 16.84
N ALA A 60 6.14 8.06 16.71
CA ALA A 60 6.09 7.30 15.47
C ALA A 60 5.28 8.09 14.43
N ARG A 61 5.88 8.39 13.28
CA ARG A 61 5.24 9.09 12.15
C ARG A 61 5.37 8.25 10.90
N GLY A 62 4.32 8.12 10.09
CA GLY A 62 4.40 7.40 8.81
C GLY A 62 3.93 8.30 7.67
N ASN A 63 4.54 8.16 6.50
CA ASN A 63 3.93 8.64 5.26
C ASN A 63 3.46 7.41 4.47
N PRO A 64 2.19 6.99 4.61
CA PRO A 64 1.68 5.87 3.84
C PRO A 64 1.72 6.25 2.36
N ILE A 65 2.33 5.41 1.52
CA ILE A 65 2.20 5.56 0.07
C ILE A 65 0.87 4.89 -0.28
N LEU A 66 -0.17 5.69 -0.53
CA LEU A 66 -1.44 5.11 -0.97
C LEU A 66 -1.23 4.44 -2.34
N PRO A 67 -1.66 3.19 -2.56
CA PRO A 67 -1.46 2.50 -3.85
C PRO A 67 -2.03 3.26 -5.06
N TYR A 68 -3.01 4.14 -4.82
CA TYR A 68 -3.70 4.95 -5.83
C TYR A 68 -3.37 6.45 -5.74
N GLU A 69 -2.34 6.86 -4.97
CA GLU A 69 -1.95 8.27 -4.83
C GLU A 69 -1.63 8.93 -6.17
N ALA A 70 -0.88 8.23 -7.03
CA ALA A 70 -0.54 8.70 -8.36
C ALA A 70 -1.79 8.91 -9.24
N ALA A 71 -2.76 7.98 -9.17
CA ALA A 71 -4.02 8.09 -9.91
C ALA A 71 -4.88 9.25 -9.39
N ARG A 72 -4.92 9.47 -8.07
CA ARG A 72 -5.63 10.58 -7.44
C ARG A 72 -5.03 11.94 -7.84
N CYS A 73 -3.69 12.06 -7.79
CA CYS A 73 -2.99 13.25 -8.24
C CYS A 73 -3.22 13.52 -9.74
N ALA A 74 -3.24 12.48 -10.57
CA ALA A 74 -3.57 12.61 -11.99
C ALA A 74 -5.02 13.12 -12.19
N ALA A 75 -5.98 12.65 -11.37
CA ALA A 75 -7.38 13.11 -11.41
C ALA A 75 -7.52 14.61 -11.07
N GLU A 76 -6.79 15.12 -10.07
CA GLU A 76 -6.82 16.54 -9.70
C GLU A 76 -6.23 17.48 -10.76
N LEU A 77 -5.43 16.93 -11.68
CA LEU A 77 -4.79 17.64 -12.80
C LEU A 77 -5.60 17.59 -14.09
N VAL A 78 -6.71 16.85 -14.14
CA VAL A 78 -7.65 16.83 -15.26
C VAL A 78 -8.14 18.26 -15.54
N GLY A 79 -8.05 18.69 -16.81
CA GLY A 79 -8.42 20.03 -17.26
C GLY A 79 -7.43 21.14 -16.90
N LYS A 80 -6.40 20.88 -16.09
CA LYS A 80 -5.32 21.84 -15.78
C LYS A 80 -4.08 21.63 -16.64
N LYS A 81 -3.87 20.41 -17.14
CA LYS A 81 -2.83 20.05 -18.11
C LYS A 81 -3.48 19.68 -19.44
N SER A 82 -2.78 19.96 -20.55
CA SER A 82 -3.27 19.67 -21.91
C SER A 82 -3.44 18.16 -22.17
N GLU A 83 -2.69 17.32 -21.46
CA GLU A 83 -2.68 15.88 -21.64
C GLU A 83 -2.93 15.17 -20.30
N SER A 84 -3.86 14.21 -20.32
CA SER A 84 -4.18 13.35 -19.18
C SER A 84 -4.33 11.91 -19.67
N LEU A 85 -3.41 11.03 -19.25
CA LEU A 85 -3.36 9.63 -19.65
C LEU A 85 -4.38 8.74 -18.92
N ILE A 86 -5.14 9.32 -17.97
CA ILE A 86 -6.19 8.61 -17.22
C ILE A 86 -7.59 8.79 -17.85
N LEU A 87 -7.72 9.69 -18.82
CA LEU A 87 -8.97 9.91 -19.54
C LEU A 87 -8.97 9.10 -20.83
N VAL A 88 -10.12 8.52 -21.14
CA VAL A 88 -10.35 7.93 -22.47
C VAL A 88 -10.66 9.07 -23.44
N GLY A 89 -10.07 9.03 -24.64
CA GLY A 89 -10.37 10.01 -25.68
C GLY A 89 -11.86 10.05 -26.00
N GLY A 90 -12.40 11.25 -26.23
CA GLY A 90 -13.83 11.42 -26.54
C GLY A 90 -14.27 10.75 -27.85
N VAL A 91 -13.32 10.44 -28.73
CA VAL A 91 -13.53 9.63 -29.94
C VAL A 91 -13.00 8.23 -29.64
N GLY A 92 -13.87 7.22 -29.76
CA GLY A 92 -13.46 5.83 -29.66
C GLY A 92 -12.52 5.43 -30.80
N PHE A 93 -11.90 4.25 -30.71
CA PHE A 93 -11.11 3.69 -31.82
C PHE A 93 -11.98 3.20 -33.00
N GLU A 94 -13.30 3.34 -32.90
CA GLU A 94 -14.21 2.96 -33.96
C GLU A 94 -14.10 3.94 -35.14
N PRO A 95 -14.23 3.44 -36.38
CA PRO A 95 -14.23 4.30 -37.56
C PRO A 95 -15.34 5.34 -37.44
N THR A 96 -14.98 6.61 -37.44
CA THR A 96 -15.98 7.69 -37.49
C THR A 96 -16.62 7.65 -38.86
N LYS A 97 -17.96 7.51 -38.93
CA LYS A 97 -18.67 7.57 -40.20
C LYS A 97 -18.41 8.94 -40.83
N ALA A 98 -17.87 8.91 -42.05
CA ALA A 98 -17.66 10.06 -42.91
C ALA A 98 -18.98 10.74 -43.27
#